data_AF-A0A7H9VA96-F1
#
_entry.id   AF-A0A7H9VA96-F1
#
_cell.length_a   1.000
_cell.length_b   1.000
_cell.length_c   1.000
_cell.angle_alpha   90.00
_cell.angle_beta   90.00
_cell.angle_gamma   90.00
#
_symmetry.space_group_name_H-M   'P 1'
#
loop_
_entity.id
_entity.type
_entity.pdbx_description
1 polymer ?
#
loop_
_entity_poly.entity_id
_entity_poly.type
_entity_poly.pdbx_seq_one_letter_code
_entity_poly.pdbx_strand_id
1 'polypeptide(L)' 'DQIMALIAESWHQNGRLAGGGVVSTVMSNLGLERFLGDMKLQLHRTKVGDRYVVEHMRAHGLNVGGEQSG' A
#
# COMPACT_ATOMS: atom_id res chain seq x y z
N ASP A 1 3.95 -7.32 -3.33
CA ASP A 1 4.75 -6.65 -2.27
C ASP A 1 5.95 -5.85 -2.78
N GLN A 2 6.98 -6.46 -3.38
CA GLN A 2 8.19 -5.72 -3.80
C GLN A 2 7.90 -4.59 -4.81
N ILE A 3 7.01 -4.84 -5.78
CA ILE A 3 6.57 -3.81 -6.73
C ILE A 3 5.84 -2.67 -6.02
N MET A 4 4.94 -3.00 -5.07
CA MET A 4 4.27 -1.98 -4.26
C MET A 4 5.25 -1.16 -3.42
N ALA A 5 6.27 -1.80 -2.84
CA ALA A 5 7.33 -1.13 -2.09
C ALA A 5 8.08 -0.11 -2.96
N LEU A 6 8.50 -0.54 -4.16
CA LEU A 6 9.19 0.32 -5.14
C LEU A 6 8.34 1.53 -5.55
N ILE A 7 7.06 1.31 -5.85
CA ILE A 7 6.14 2.38 -6.24
C ILE A 7 5.91 3.33 -5.06
N ALA A 8 5.67 2.80 -3.86
CA ALA A 8 5.42 3.59 -2.66
C ALA A 8 6.61 4.50 -2.31
N GLU A 9 7.84 3.96 -2.34
CA GLU A 9 9.07 4.73 -2.11
C GLU A 9 9.22 5.85 -3.15
N SER A 10 9.18 5.49 -4.44
CA SER A 10 9.35 6.45 -5.52
C SER A 10 8.29 7.57 -5.48
N TRP A 11 7.03 7.21 -5.22
CA TRP A 11 5.95 8.19 -5.18
C TRP A 11 5.97 9.02 -3.91
N HIS A 12 6.40 8.47 -2.78
CA HIS A 12 6.58 9.22 -1.55
C HIS A 12 7.67 10.28 -1.71
N GLN A 13 8.84 9.91 -2.24
CA GLN A 13 9.95 10.83 -2.49
C GLN A 13 9.58 11.96 -3.46
N ASN A 14 8.70 11.69 -4.43
CA ASN A 14 8.25 12.67 -5.42
C ASN A 14 6.96 13.42 -5.02
N GLY A 15 6.44 13.24 -3.80
CA GLY A 15 5.22 13.91 -3.33
C GLY A 15 3.93 13.48 -4.06
N ARG A 16 3.95 12.31 -4.71
CA ARG A 16 2.83 11.75 -5.49
C ARG A 16 2.00 10.73 -4.72
N LEU A 17 2.53 10.16 -3.64
CA LEU A 17 1.81 9.18 -2.83
C LEU A 17 0.74 9.87 -1.99
N ALA A 18 -0.52 9.51 -2.21
CA ALA A 18 -1.68 10.08 -1.50
C ALA A 18 -2.10 9.21 -0.33
N GLY A 19 -2.68 9.83 0.71
CA GLY A 19 -3.23 9.13 1.87
C GLY A 19 -2.19 8.61 2.88
N GLY A 20 -0.89 8.85 2.65
CA GLY A 20 0.17 8.51 3.62
C GLY A 20 0.47 7.01 3.75
N GLY A 21 0.13 6.21 2.75
CA GLY A 21 0.30 4.77 2.84
C GLY A 21 -0.09 4.01 1.57
N VAL A 22 -0.12 2.69 1.72
CA VAL A 22 -0.43 1.74 0.64
C VAL A 22 -1.52 0.79 1.14
N VAL A 23 -2.44 0.39 0.27
CA VAL A 23 -3.45 -0.63 0.61
C VAL A 23 -2.98 -2.00 0.12
N SER A 24 -3.03 -3.01 0.98
CA SER A 24 -2.91 -4.39 0.53
C SER A 24 -3.80 -5.33 1.33
N THR A 25 -3.80 -6.61 0.99
CA THR A 25 -4.57 -7.62 1.70
C THR A 25 -3.81 -8.10 2.92
N VAL A 26 -4.48 -8.85 3.79
CA VAL A 26 -3.84 -9.55 4.92
C VAL A 26 -2.70 -10.49 4.51
N MET A 27 -2.56 -10.83 3.23
CA MET A 27 -1.52 -11.71 2.71
C MET A 27 -0.15 -11.02 2.55
N SER A 28 -0.08 -9.68 2.51
CA SER A 28 1.21 -8.99 2.40
C SER A 28 2.12 -9.28 3.58
N ASN A 29 3.41 -9.46 3.29
CA ASN A 29 4.40 -9.87 4.26
C ASN A 29 4.80 -8.74 5.25
N LEU A 30 5.42 -9.14 6.36
CA LEU A 30 5.92 -8.22 7.40
C LEU A 30 7.04 -7.29 6.90
N GLY A 31 7.81 -7.71 5.89
CA GLY A 31 8.87 -6.89 5.30
C GLY A 31 8.35 -5.61 4.66
N LEU A 32 7.22 -5.69 3.95
CA LEU A 32 6.55 -4.52 3.37
C LEU A 32 6.10 -3.54 4.47
N GLU A 33 5.52 -4.04 5.55
CA GLU A 33 5.05 -3.19 6.67
C GLU A 33 6.19 -2.46 7.36
N ARG A 34 7.31 -3.16 7.64
CA ARG A 34 8.51 -2.54 8.22
C ARG A 34 9.12 -1.49 7.30
N PHE A 35 9.27 -1.82 6.02
CA PHE A 35 9.83 -0.91 5.01
C PHE A 35 9.02 0.38 4.88
N LEU A 36 7.68 0.28 4.85
CA LEU A 36 6.81 1.46 4.85
C LEU A 36 6.92 2.25 6.17
N GLY A 37 6.98 1.55 7.31
CA GLY A 37 7.15 2.16 8.62
C GLY A 37 8.42 3.00 8.75
N ASP A 38 9.55 2.55 8.18
CA ASP A 38 10.81 3.30 8.17
C ASP A 38 10.69 4.65 7.42
N MET A 39 9.78 4.74 6.46
CA MET A 39 9.42 5.96 5.72
C MET A 39 8.25 6.73 6.34
N LYS A 40 7.75 6.33 7.52
CA LYS A 40 6.55 6.87 8.17
C LYS A 40 5.28 6.72 7.31
N LEU A 41 5.22 5.69 6.48
CA LEU A 41 4.05 5.31 5.69
C LEU A 41 3.30 4.17 6.36
N GLN A 42 1.98 4.13 6.14
CA GLN A 42 1.12 3.08 6.69
C GLN A 42 0.85 1.98 5.65
N LEU A 43 0.77 0.73 6.13
CA LEU A 43 0.21 -0.38 5.35
C LEU A 43 -1.24 -0.62 5.80
N HIS A 44 -2.20 -0.22 4.98
CA HIS A 44 -3.61 -0.48 5.23
C HIS A 44 -3.96 -1.90 4.79
N ARG A 45 -4.35 -2.75 5.75
CA ARG A 45 -4.69 -4.14 5.48
C ARG A 45 -6.20 -4.32 5.27
N THR A 46 -6.54 -5.05 4.22
CA THR A 46 -7.91 -5.39 3.83
C THR A 46 -8.09 -6.90 3.70
N LYS A 47 -9.34 -7.37 3.56
CA LYS A 47 -9.62 -8.77 3.22
C LYS A 47 -9.06 -9.10 1.84
N VAL A 48 -8.78 -10.38 1.57
CA VAL A 48 -8.33 -10.85 0.26
C VAL A 48 -9.39 -10.54 -0.81
N GLY A 49 -8.96 -10.01 -1.96
CA GLY A 49 -9.80 -9.63 -3.09
C GLY A 49 -9.63 -8.16 -3.51
N ASP A 50 -9.31 -7.93 -4.79
CA ASP A 50 -9.11 -6.61 -5.42
C ASP A 50 -10.21 -5.60 -5.08
N ARG A 51 -11.44 -6.09 -4.97
CA ARG A 51 -12.60 -5.28 -4.58
C ARG A 51 -12.36 -4.53 -3.27
N TYR A 52 -11.87 -5.22 -2.23
CA TYR A 52 -11.66 -4.61 -0.92
C TYR A 52 -10.50 -3.61 -0.94
N VAL A 53 -9.47 -3.89 -1.74
CA VAL A 53 -8.35 -2.97 -1.95
C VAL A 53 -8.85 -1.66 -2.57
N VAL A 54 -9.57 -1.75 -3.69
CA VAL A 54 -10.09 -0.56 -4.40
C VAL A 54 -11.12 0.20 -3.57
N GLU A 55 -12.03 -0.50 -2.88
CA GLU A 55 -13.01 0.14 -1.98
C GLU A 55 -12.30 0.93 -0.86
N HIS A 56 -11.30 0.33 -0.22
CA HIS A 56 -10.53 1.00 0.83
C HIS A 56 -9.72 2.19 0.29
N MET A 57 -9.12 2.05 -0.90
CA MET A 57 -8.40 3.14 -1.57
C MET A 57 -9.30 4.35 -1.79
N ARG A 58 -10.49 4.14 -2.35
CA ARG A 58 -11.47 5.20 -2.62
C ARG A 58 -11.97 5.86 -1.34
N ALA A 59 -12.26 5.07 -0.30
CA ALA A 59 -12.78 5.58 0.96
C ALA A 59 -11.79 6.48 1.73
N HIS A 60 -10.47 6.26 1.56
CA HIS A 60 -9.43 6.95 2.32
C HIS A 60 -8.52 7.84 1.46
N GLY A 61 -8.83 8.00 0.16
CA GLY A 61 -8.02 8.82 -0.75
C GLY A 61 -6.60 8.29 -0.98
N LEU A 62 -6.41 6.97 -0.92
CA LEU A 62 -5.13 6.32 -1.21
C LEU A 62 -5.05 6.01 -2.71
N ASN A 63 -3.87 6.20 -3.31
CA ASN A 63 -3.68 6.05 -4.76
C ASN A 63 -2.75 4.90 -5.15
N VAL A 64 -2.25 4.12 -4.18
CA VAL A 64 -1.50 2.88 -4.42
C VAL A 64 -2.09 1.76 -3.58
N GLY A 65 -2.34 0.63 -4.22
CA GLY A 65 -2.72 -0.60 -3.54
C GLY A 65 -2.68 -1.79 -4.49
N GLY A 66 -2.69 -3.00 -3.93
CA GLY A 66 -2.66 -4.22 -4.72
C GLY A 66 -2.56 -5.47 -3.85
N GLU A 67 -2.41 -6.61 -4.51
CA GLU A 67 -2.27 -7.91 -3.86
C GLU A 67 -0.85 -8.47 -4.01
N GLN A 68 -0.55 -9.57 -3.31
CA GLN A 68 0.73 -10.25 -3.46
C GLN A 68 0.86 -10.92 -4.83
N SER A 69 -0.25 -11.28 -5.47
CA SER A 69 -0.30 -11.92 -6.78
C SER A 69 0.29 -11.08 -7.92
N GLY A 70 0.35 -9.76 -7.76
CA GLY A 70 0.73 -8.80 -8.80
C GLY A 70 -0.31 -7.70 -8.93
#